data_AF-A0A804MZL2-F1
#
_entry.id   AF-A0A804MZL2-F1
#
_cell.length_a   1.000
_cell.length_b   1.000
_cell.length_c   1.000
_cell.angle_alpha   90.00
_cell.angle_beta   90.00
_cell.angle_gamma   90.00
#
_symmetry.space_group_name_H-M   'P 1'
#
loop_
_entity.id
_entity.type
_entity.pdbx_description
1 polymer ?
#
loop_
_entity_poly.entity_id
_entity_poly.type
_entity_poly.pdbx_seq_one_letter_code
_entity_poly.pdbx_strand_id
1 'polypeptide(L)'
;MSRSLSMRGSMRSRRDLPPPGKTIERLESMVDGGNFYEAQQMYKSTSARYIAVHKYSEALDILQSGALVQLKHGQVTCGGELAVLFVDILITGEFPYSEQFFDRIRKIYEAFPRITVPHFLGEDYDDEGHKLSEAISAAKVRAESCSSFLKAAIRWSAEFGTSRNGSPELHVMLAEYIYSESPETDMTKVSSHFVRGNDPKKFASMLVNFMSKCYPGEDDTAIARGVLMYLSQGNLRDANLLMDEMKEQLKSVNSDFPKTDLIQFIMYLLPTYDQRQILLLF
;
A
#
# COMPACT_ATOMS: atom_id res chain seq x y z
N MET A 1 54.32 -4.80 -52.86
CA MET A 1 54.15 -4.97 -51.40
C MET A 1 53.62 -3.67 -50.82
N SER A 2 52.33 -3.58 -50.48
CA SER A 2 51.83 -2.64 -49.47
C SER A 2 50.54 -3.19 -48.89
N ARG A 3 50.52 -3.28 -47.56
CA ARG A 3 49.54 -3.98 -46.72
C ARG A 3 48.22 -3.21 -46.60
N SER A 4 47.19 -4.01 -46.39
CA SER A 4 45.85 -3.72 -45.87
C SER A 4 45.79 -2.64 -44.78
N LEU A 5 44.66 -1.93 -44.72
CA LEU A 5 43.93 -1.66 -43.48
C LEU A 5 42.46 -1.32 -43.80
N SER A 6 41.66 -2.39 -43.85
CA SER A 6 40.20 -2.33 -43.75
C SER A 6 39.84 -1.84 -42.34
N MET A 7 39.51 -0.56 -42.19
CA MET A 7 38.83 -0.06 -40.99
C MET A 7 37.37 -0.53 -41.00
N ARG A 8 37.15 -1.78 -40.55
CA ARG A 8 35.87 -2.14 -39.94
C ARG A 8 35.79 -1.42 -38.61
N GLY A 9 35.20 -0.23 -38.61
CA GLY A 9 34.60 0.32 -37.41
C GLY A 9 33.60 -0.70 -36.88
N SER A 10 33.97 -1.40 -35.81
CA SER A 10 33.05 -2.21 -35.03
C SER A 10 32.05 -1.24 -34.39
N MET A 11 30.97 -0.93 -35.10
CA MET A 11 29.70 -0.64 -34.45
C MET A 11 29.41 -1.88 -33.63
N ARG A 12 29.74 -1.85 -32.33
CA ARG A 12 29.17 -2.78 -31.37
C ARG A 12 27.67 -2.67 -31.56
N SER A 13 27.11 -3.70 -32.21
CA SER A 13 25.67 -3.93 -32.30
C SER A 13 25.07 -3.57 -30.94
N ARG A 14 23.99 -2.76 -30.93
CA ARG A 14 23.12 -2.56 -29.77
C ARG A 14 22.89 -3.96 -29.18
N ARG A 15 23.62 -4.30 -28.13
CA ARG A 15 23.74 -5.69 -27.68
C ARG A 15 22.35 -6.13 -27.25
N ASP A 16 21.83 -7.18 -27.89
CA ASP A 16 20.69 -7.91 -27.34
C ASP A 16 21.06 -8.30 -25.91
N LEU A 17 20.40 -7.64 -24.95
CA LEU A 17 20.53 -8.02 -23.55
C LEU A 17 19.92 -9.44 -23.41
N PRO A 18 20.63 -10.36 -22.74
CA PRO A 18 20.13 -11.71 -22.53
C PRO A 18 18.84 -11.69 -21.70
N PRO A 19 18.06 -12.78 -21.66
CA PRO A 19 16.94 -12.89 -20.73
C PRO A 19 17.38 -12.66 -19.27
N PRO A 20 16.54 -12.06 -18.43
CA PRO A 20 16.93 -11.64 -17.09
C PRO A 20 17.18 -12.80 -16.12
N GLY A 21 16.69 -14.02 -16.39
CA GLY A 21 16.72 -15.16 -15.46
C GLY A 21 18.07 -15.43 -14.78
N LYS A 22 19.15 -15.62 -15.55
CA LYS A 22 20.50 -15.82 -14.96
C LYS A 22 21.00 -14.62 -14.16
N THR A 23 20.56 -13.42 -14.53
CA THR A 23 20.93 -12.20 -13.80
C THR A 23 20.18 -12.14 -12.48
N ILE A 24 18.89 -12.48 -12.49
CA ILE A 24 18.04 -12.58 -11.31
C ILE A 24 18.63 -13.59 -10.32
N GLU A 25 18.89 -14.84 -10.74
CA GLU A 25 19.47 -15.89 -9.88
C GLU A 25 20.75 -15.43 -9.18
N ARG A 26 21.63 -14.74 -9.92
CA ARG A 26 22.87 -14.20 -9.36
C ARG A 26 22.61 -13.11 -8.32
N LEU A 27 21.65 -12.23 -8.56
CA LEU A 27 21.31 -11.14 -7.64
C LEU A 27 20.58 -11.66 -6.40
N GLU A 28 19.72 -12.67 -6.54
CA GLU A 28 19.09 -13.38 -5.42
C GLU A 28 20.14 -14.03 -4.52
N SER A 29 21.13 -14.73 -5.12
CA SER A 29 22.24 -15.30 -4.36
C SER A 29 23.08 -14.26 -3.61
N MET A 30 23.21 -13.02 -4.13
CA MET A 30 23.88 -11.94 -3.40
C MET A 30 23.09 -11.51 -2.16
N VAL A 31 21.76 -11.46 -2.27
CA VAL A 31 20.86 -11.14 -1.15
C VAL A 31 20.91 -12.25 -0.11
N ASP A 32 20.84 -13.51 -0.53
CA ASP A 32 20.96 -14.67 0.37
C ASP A 32 22.32 -14.73 1.06
N GLY A 33 23.37 -14.19 0.42
CA GLY A 33 24.69 -14.00 1.00
C GLY A 33 24.81 -12.79 1.96
N GLY A 34 23.72 -12.09 2.26
CA GLY A 34 23.67 -10.96 3.19
C GLY A 34 24.11 -9.61 2.61
N ASN A 35 24.43 -9.52 1.31
CA ASN A 35 24.88 -8.29 0.66
C ASN A 35 23.69 -7.44 0.18
N PHE A 36 22.82 -7.07 1.11
CA PHE A 36 21.51 -6.49 0.80
C PHE A 36 21.60 -5.18 0.02
N TYR A 37 22.41 -4.24 0.49
CA TYR A 37 22.52 -2.92 -0.12
C TYR A 37 23.20 -2.99 -1.50
N GLU A 38 24.30 -3.74 -1.60
CA GLU A 38 25.02 -3.94 -2.86
C GLU A 38 24.13 -4.63 -3.89
N ALA A 39 23.38 -5.67 -3.48
CA ALA A 39 22.42 -6.32 -4.36
C ALA A 39 21.34 -5.35 -4.83
N GLN A 40 20.80 -4.51 -3.94
CA GLN A 40 19.82 -3.49 -4.29
C GLN A 40 20.33 -2.52 -5.36
N GLN A 41 21.56 -2.01 -5.21
CA GLN A 41 22.18 -1.12 -6.21
C GLN A 41 22.38 -1.86 -7.55
N MET A 42 22.71 -3.14 -7.51
CA MET A 42 22.84 -3.96 -8.71
C MET A 42 21.49 -4.25 -9.38
N TYR A 43 20.40 -4.42 -8.64
CA TYR A 43 19.03 -4.49 -9.18
C TYR A 43 18.65 -3.19 -9.91
N LYS A 44 18.89 -2.03 -9.29
CA LYS A 44 18.63 -0.70 -9.89
C LYS A 44 19.47 -0.48 -11.16
N SER A 45 20.77 -0.72 -11.08
CA SER A 45 21.67 -0.57 -12.24
C SER A 45 21.32 -1.53 -13.37
N THR A 46 20.96 -2.78 -13.04
CA THR A 46 20.57 -3.77 -14.05
C THR A 46 19.27 -3.40 -14.73
N SER A 47 18.20 -3.12 -13.99
CA SER A 47 16.92 -2.72 -14.56
C SER A 47 17.05 -1.46 -15.44
N ALA A 48 17.83 -0.46 -15.01
CA ALA A 48 18.13 0.73 -15.81
C ALA A 48 18.71 0.43 -17.19
N ARG A 49 19.57 -0.60 -17.32
CA ARG A 49 20.11 -1.04 -18.61
C ARG A 49 19.04 -1.62 -19.53
N TYR A 50 18.08 -2.38 -19.00
CA TYR A 50 16.97 -2.92 -19.79
C TYR A 50 16.00 -1.80 -20.22
N ILE A 51 15.73 -0.85 -19.33
CA ILE A 51 14.92 0.34 -19.63
C ILE A 51 15.55 1.16 -20.77
N ALA A 52 16.87 1.36 -20.75
CA ALA A 52 17.59 2.11 -21.79
C ALA A 52 17.49 1.50 -23.20
N VAL A 53 17.09 0.23 -23.31
CA VAL A 53 16.80 -0.45 -24.57
C VAL A 53 15.32 -0.82 -24.73
N HIS A 54 14.43 -0.14 -23.99
CA HIS A 54 12.98 -0.29 -24.01
C HIS A 54 12.45 -1.70 -23.68
N LYS A 55 13.24 -2.51 -22.96
CA LYS A 55 12.84 -3.83 -22.45
C LYS A 55 12.20 -3.70 -21.07
N TYR A 56 11.04 -3.05 -21.01
CA TYR A 56 10.38 -2.73 -19.74
C TYR A 56 9.87 -3.98 -19.01
N SER A 57 9.32 -4.96 -19.73
CA SER A 57 8.81 -6.20 -19.13
C SER A 57 9.90 -6.96 -18.37
N GLU A 58 11.09 -7.10 -18.95
CA GLU A 58 12.23 -7.74 -18.30
C GLU A 58 12.78 -6.90 -17.13
N ALA A 59 12.73 -5.57 -17.23
CA ALA A 59 13.08 -4.69 -16.12
C ALA A 59 12.12 -4.87 -14.93
N LEU A 60 10.83 -5.02 -15.19
CA LEU A 60 9.81 -5.30 -14.18
C LEU A 60 10.06 -6.66 -13.49
N ASP A 61 10.47 -7.69 -14.25
CA ASP A 61 10.80 -9.01 -13.69
C ASP A 61 11.99 -8.94 -12.73
N ILE A 62 13.04 -8.20 -13.13
CA ILE A 62 14.22 -7.95 -12.29
C ILE A 62 13.82 -7.21 -11.00
N LEU A 63 13.04 -6.14 -11.11
CA LEU A 63 12.63 -5.31 -9.96
C LEU A 63 11.69 -6.05 -9.03
N GLN A 64 10.75 -6.84 -9.55
CA GLN A 64 9.84 -7.64 -8.74
C GLN A 64 10.61 -8.71 -7.96
N SER A 65 11.51 -9.45 -8.59
CA SER A 65 12.36 -10.42 -7.87
C SER A 65 13.14 -9.74 -6.75
N GLY A 66 13.80 -8.61 -7.07
CA GLY A 66 14.57 -7.84 -6.10
C GLY A 66 13.72 -7.34 -4.92
N ALA A 67 12.53 -6.81 -5.16
CA ALA A 67 11.62 -6.39 -4.11
C ALA A 67 11.21 -7.56 -3.22
N LEU A 68 10.77 -8.69 -3.80
CA LEU A 68 10.32 -9.86 -3.06
C LEU A 68 11.41 -10.47 -2.19
N VAL A 69 12.61 -10.67 -2.74
CA VAL A 69 13.71 -11.30 -1.99
C VAL A 69 14.19 -10.40 -0.84
N GLN A 70 14.30 -9.08 -1.07
CA GLN A 70 14.71 -8.14 -0.03
C GLN A 70 13.68 -8.07 1.10
N LEU A 71 12.39 -7.97 0.76
CA LEU A 71 11.31 -7.93 1.74
C LEU A 71 11.24 -9.22 2.57
N LYS A 72 11.45 -10.38 1.94
CA LYS A 72 11.52 -11.70 2.61
C LYS A 72 12.65 -11.77 3.65
N HIS A 73 13.76 -11.09 3.40
CA HIS A 73 14.88 -10.95 4.35
C HIS A 73 14.69 -9.80 5.36
N GLY A 74 13.50 -9.19 5.42
CA GLY A 74 13.18 -8.09 6.33
C GLY A 74 13.81 -6.74 5.94
N GLN A 75 14.41 -6.65 4.76
CA GLN A 75 15.08 -5.43 4.27
C GLN A 75 14.06 -4.48 3.65
N VAL A 76 13.23 -3.85 4.49
CA VAL A 76 12.06 -3.10 4.05
C VAL A 76 12.39 -1.83 3.28
N THR A 77 13.48 -1.13 3.63
CA THR A 77 13.95 0.03 2.86
C THR A 77 14.42 -0.41 1.47
N CYS A 78 15.27 -1.44 1.40
CA CYS A 78 15.82 -1.92 0.14
C CYS A 78 14.73 -2.45 -0.80
N GLY A 79 13.86 -3.31 -0.28
CA GLY A 79 12.77 -3.92 -1.04
C GLY A 79 11.69 -2.93 -1.42
N GLY A 80 11.33 -2.00 -0.53
CA GLY A 80 10.33 -0.97 -0.81
C GLY A 80 10.76 0.02 -1.88
N GLU A 81 12.03 0.44 -1.90
CA GLU A 81 12.54 1.29 -2.99
C GLU A 81 12.51 0.57 -4.36
N LEU A 82 12.80 -0.73 -4.40
CA LEU A 82 12.67 -1.52 -5.64
C LEU A 82 11.20 -1.68 -6.04
N ALA A 83 10.29 -1.81 -5.07
CA ALA A 83 8.85 -1.87 -5.30
C ALA A 83 8.28 -0.55 -5.86
N VAL A 84 8.72 0.59 -5.34
CA VAL A 84 8.35 1.91 -5.90
C VAL A 84 8.87 2.05 -7.32
N LEU A 85 10.14 1.70 -7.55
CA LEU A 85 10.73 1.74 -8.89
C LEU A 85 9.97 0.83 -9.87
N PHE A 86 9.56 -0.37 -9.43
CA PHE A 86 8.72 -1.27 -10.23
C PHE A 86 7.46 -0.54 -10.74
N VAL A 87 6.76 0.19 -9.87
CA VAL A 87 5.56 0.94 -10.27
C VAL A 87 5.90 2.13 -11.17
N ASP A 88 6.99 2.84 -10.91
CA ASP A 88 7.43 3.94 -11.78
C ASP A 88 7.75 3.44 -13.20
N ILE A 89 8.22 2.18 -13.34
CA ILE A 89 8.40 1.54 -14.65
C ILE A 89 7.07 1.17 -15.30
N LEU A 90 6.03 0.82 -14.54
CA LEU A 90 4.68 0.63 -15.10
C LEU A 90 4.17 1.93 -15.75
N ILE A 91 4.39 3.08 -15.08
CA ILE A 91 4.04 4.40 -15.61
C ILE A 91 4.91 4.74 -16.83
N THR A 92 6.24 4.60 -16.70
CA THR A 92 7.20 4.95 -17.77
C THR A 92 7.02 4.10 -19.03
N GLY A 93 6.66 2.83 -18.85
CA GLY A 93 6.35 1.91 -19.94
C GLY A 93 4.91 1.98 -20.44
N GLU A 94 4.10 2.92 -19.91
CA GLU A 94 2.69 3.13 -20.26
C GLU A 94 1.84 1.86 -20.17
N PHE A 95 2.10 1.01 -19.16
CA PHE A 95 1.38 -0.24 -19.00
C PHE A 95 -0.05 0.03 -18.51
N PRO A 96 -1.09 -0.38 -19.26
CA PRO A 96 -2.46 -0.21 -18.83
C PRO A 96 -2.73 -1.04 -17.58
N TYR A 97 -3.65 -0.54 -16.75
CA TYR A 97 -4.15 -1.30 -15.62
C TYR A 97 -4.73 -2.64 -16.10
N SER A 98 -4.26 -3.73 -15.49
CA SER A 98 -4.74 -5.08 -15.75
C SER A 98 -4.58 -5.95 -14.51
N GLU A 99 -5.38 -7.00 -14.41
CA GLU A 99 -5.28 -7.98 -13.32
C GLU A 99 -3.87 -8.58 -13.22
N GLN A 100 -3.16 -8.75 -14.34
CA GLN A 100 -1.79 -9.25 -14.35
C GLN A 100 -0.83 -8.35 -13.56
N PHE A 101 -0.84 -7.03 -13.81
CA PHE A 101 0.05 -6.09 -13.10
C PHE A 101 -0.43 -5.84 -11.67
N PHE A 102 -1.75 -5.82 -11.47
CA PHE A 102 -2.33 -5.73 -10.14
C PHE A 102 -1.94 -6.92 -9.25
N ASP A 103 -1.95 -8.15 -9.78
CA ASP A 103 -1.47 -9.34 -9.08
C ASP A 103 0.02 -9.27 -8.73
N ARG A 104 0.85 -8.66 -9.59
CA ARG A 104 2.27 -8.43 -9.29
C ARG A 104 2.44 -7.43 -8.14
N ILE A 105 1.66 -6.35 -8.14
CA ILE A 105 1.62 -5.37 -7.04
C ILE A 105 1.15 -6.03 -5.74
N ARG A 106 0.10 -6.85 -5.80
CA ARG A 106 -0.42 -7.61 -4.65
C ARG A 106 0.64 -8.55 -4.08
N LYS A 107 1.35 -9.30 -4.92
CA LYS A 107 2.45 -10.17 -4.47
C LYS A 107 3.56 -9.41 -3.75
N ILE A 108 3.93 -8.24 -4.25
CA ILE A 108 4.93 -7.39 -3.58
C ILE A 108 4.39 -6.87 -2.24
N TYR A 109 3.13 -6.41 -2.21
CA TYR A 109 2.45 -6.00 -0.98
C TYR A 109 2.42 -7.10 0.08
N GLU A 110 2.07 -8.33 -0.30
CA GLU A 110 2.01 -9.48 0.60
C GLU A 110 3.38 -9.85 1.17
N ALA A 111 4.47 -9.47 0.51
CA ALA A 111 5.83 -9.67 1.00
C ALA A 111 6.26 -8.63 2.05
N PHE A 112 5.57 -7.50 2.18
CA PHE A 112 5.91 -6.52 3.22
C PHE A 112 5.68 -7.14 4.61
N PRO A 113 6.68 -7.06 5.52
CA PRO A 113 6.53 -7.61 6.85
C PRO A 113 5.36 -7.00 7.61
N ARG A 114 4.62 -7.84 8.32
CA ARG A 114 3.58 -7.45 9.28
C ARG A 114 4.06 -7.83 10.68
N ILE A 115 4.58 -6.85 11.41
CA ILE A 115 5.20 -7.06 12.72
C ILE A 115 4.51 -6.12 13.70
N THR A 116 3.76 -6.70 14.62
CA THR A 116 3.03 -5.98 15.66
C THR A 116 3.98 -5.13 16.49
N VAL A 117 3.66 -3.84 16.65
CA VAL A 117 4.43 -2.93 17.49
C VAL A 117 4.13 -3.27 18.97
N PRO A 118 5.15 -3.46 19.82
CA PRO A 118 4.92 -3.63 21.26
C PRO A 118 4.15 -2.45 21.85
N HIS A 119 3.13 -2.74 22.66
CA HIS A 119 2.43 -1.75 23.48
C HIS A 119 2.83 -2.02 24.94
N PHE A 120 3.43 -1.06 25.64
CA PHE A 120 3.75 -1.24 27.07
C PHE A 120 3.34 -0.02 27.90
N LEU A 121 2.69 -0.31 29.03
CA LEU A 121 2.22 0.62 30.06
C LEU A 121 3.03 0.39 31.36
N GLY A 122 4.35 0.57 31.33
CA GLY A 122 5.19 0.33 32.51
C GLY A 122 6.40 1.26 32.60
N GLU A 123 6.71 1.65 33.84
CA GLU A 123 7.59 2.76 34.23
C GLU A 123 9.05 2.33 34.50
N ASP A 124 9.68 1.49 33.67
CA ASP A 124 11.11 1.13 33.84
C ASP A 124 11.93 1.60 32.63
N TYR A 125 12.82 2.58 32.87
CA TYR A 125 13.19 3.63 31.90
C TYR A 125 14.58 3.54 31.24
N ASP A 126 15.38 2.49 31.42
CA ASP A 126 16.76 2.48 30.90
C ASP A 126 17.02 1.53 29.72
N ASP A 127 16.88 0.21 29.84
CA ASP A 127 17.18 -0.73 28.72
C ASP A 127 15.95 -1.08 27.86
N GLU A 128 14.76 -1.14 28.47
CA GLU A 128 13.48 -1.44 27.80
C GLU A 128 13.02 -0.27 26.89
N GLY A 129 13.26 0.98 27.32
CA GLY A 129 12.90 2.18 26.57
C GLY A 129 13.66 2.33 25.25
N HIS A 130 14.95 1.96 25.22
CA HIS A 130 15.75 2.01 23.99
C HIS A 130 15.23 1.01 22.95
N LYS A 131 14.98 -0.24 23.35
CA LYS A 131 14.42 -1.29 22.47
C LYS A 131 13.04 -0.91 21.94
N LEU A 132 12.21 -0.27 22.76
CA LEU A 132 10.91 0.23 22.32
C LEU A 132 11.04 1.35 21.28
N SER A 133 11.92 2.32 21.52
CA SER A 133 12.20 3.41 20.56
C SER A 133 12.68 2.87 19.21
N GLU A 134 13.59 1.88 19.23
CA GLU A 134 14.05 1.20 18.02
C GLU A 134 12.92 0.44 17.32
N ALA A 135 12.05 -0.27 18.06
CA ALA A 135 10.92 -1.00 17.50
C ALA A 135 9.89 -0.06 16.85
N ILE A 136 9.58 1.07 17.48
CA ILE A 136 8.70 2.13 16.95
C ILE A 136 9.31 2.74 15.68
N SER A 137 10.60 3.08 15.72
CA SER A 137 11.32 3.61 14.56
C SER A 137 11.30 2.63 13.38
N ALA A 138 11.59 1.35 13.64
CA ALA A 138 11.51 0.31 12.63
C ALA A 138 10.08 0.16 12.08
N ALA A 139 9.05 0.20 12.93
CA ALA A 139 7.65 0.14 12.51
C ALA A 139 7.27 1.32 11.61
N LYS A 140 7.69 2.54 11.97
CA LYS A 140 7.50 3.74 11.16
C LYS A 140 8.14 3.60 9.77
N VAL A 141 9.38 3.13 9.71
CA VAL A 141 10.08 2.88 8.44
C VAL A 141 9.33 1.86 7.58
N ARG A 142 8.81 0.78 8.18
CA ARG A 142 8.00 -0.22 7.46
C ARG A 142 6.71 0.38 6.91
N ALA A 143 5.95 1.08 7.76
CA ALA A 143 4.70 1.73 7.41
C ALA A 143 4.89 2.76 6.27
N GLU A 144 5.93 3.59 6.35
CA GLU A 144 6.26 4.59 5.33
C GLU A 144 6.68 3.96 4.00
N SER A 145 7.49 2.91 4.04
CA SER A 145 7.97 2.20 2.85
C SER A 145 6.82 1.56 2.07
N CYS A 146 5.95 0.78 2.75
CA CYS A 146 4.77 0.18 2.11
C CYS A 146 3.77 1.24 1.63
N SER A 147 3.54 2.28 2.44
CA SER A 147 2.66 3.39 2.06
C SER A 147 3.13 4.10 0.79
N SER A 148 4.43 4.32 0.65
CA SER A 148 5.00 4.97 -0.53
C SER A 148 4.82 4.10 -1.78
N PHE A 149 5.05 2.80 -1.66
CA PHE A 149 4.79 1.83 -2.73
C PHE A 149 3.31 1.82 -3.16
N LEU A 150 2.38 1.67 -2.22
CA LEU A 150 0.94 1.63 -2.54
C LEU A 150 0.43 2.96 -3.07
N LYS A 151 0.93 4.11 -2.59
CA LYS A 151 0.60 5.42 -3.17
C LYS A 151 1.07 5.56 -4.60
N ALA A 152 2.26 5.07 -4.93
CA ALA A 152 2.73 5.01 -6.31
C ALA A 152 1.80 4.11 -7.16
N ALA A 153 1.40 2.95 -6.63
CA ALA A 153 0.50 2.03 -7.33
C ALA A 153 -0.89 2.65 -7.58
N ILE A 154 -1.43 3.37 -6.60
CA ILE A 154 -2.68 4.13 -6.75
C ILE A 154 -2.55 5.16 -7.87
N ARG A 155 -1.46 5.94 -7.89
CA ARG A 155 -1.18 6.91 -8.97
C ARG A 155 -1.14 6.25 -10.34
N TRP A 156 -0.37 5.16 -10.49
CA TRP A 156 -0.32 4.39 -11.72
C TRP A 156 -1.72 3.93 -12.17
N SER A 157 -2.49 3.33 -11.26
CA SER A 157 -3.84 2.84 -11.58
C SER A 157 -4.81 3.96 -11.96
N ALA A 158 -4.62 5.17 -11.42
CA ALA A 158 -5.45 6.33 -11.72
C ALA A 158 -5.16 6.87 -13.12
N GLU A 159 -3.89 6.88 -13.51
CA GLU A 159 -3.43 7.37 -14.81
C GLU A 159 -3.70 6.36 -15.94
N PHE A 160 -3.62 5.06 -15.65
CA PHE A 160 -3.62 4.01 -16.67
C PHE A 160 -4.84 3.04 -16.63
N GLY A 161 -5.95 3.39 -15.98
CA GLY A 161 -7.24 2.78 -16.39
C GLY A 161 -8.26 2.35 -15.34
N THR A 162 -8.18 2.76 -14.07
CA THR A 162 -9.25 2.45 -13.09
C THR A 162 -10.27 3.58 -12.96
N SER A 163 -9.98 4.56 -12.11
CA SER A 163 -10.77 5.75 -11.89
C SER A 163 -9.83 6.94 -11.70
N ARG A 164 -10.34 8.18 -11.74
CA ARG A 164 -9.54 9.38 -11.42
C ARG A 164 -8.85 9.32 -10.04
N ASN A 165 -9.32 8.45 -9.16
CA ASN A 165 -8.79 8.28 -7.80
C ASN A 165 -7.90 7.03 -7.67
N GLY A 166 -7.75 6.21 -8.71
CA GLY A 166 -7.03 4.94 -8.66
C GLY A 166 -7.93 3.74 -8.31
N SER A 167 -7.30 2.57 -8.18
CA SER A 167 -7.96 1.29 -7.84
C SER A 167 -8.52 1.35 -6.41
N PRO A 168 -9.83 1.07 -6.23
CA PRO A 168 -10.42 0.93 -4.91
C PRO A 168 -9.75 -0.14 -4.05
N GLU A 169 -9.31 -1.25 -4.64
CA GLU A 169 -8.64 -2.34 -3.93
C GLU A 169 -7.28 -1.91 -3.37
N LEU A 170 -6.49 -1.14 -4.13
CA LEU A 170 -5.23 -0.57 -3.64
C LEU A 170 -5.46 0.41 -2.48
N HIS A 171 -6.56 1.16 -2.53
CA HIS A 171 -7.00 2.00 -1.42
C HIS A 171 -7.31 1.18 -0.16
N VAL A 172 -8.03 0.07 -0.29
CA VAL A 172 -8.32 -0.84 0.83
C VAL A 172 -7.02 -1.43 1.40
N MET A 173 -6.10 -1.90 0.55
CA MET A 173 -4.81 -2.46 0.97
C MET A 173 -3.97 -1.46 1.77
N LEU A 174 -3.94 -0.19 1.33
CA LEU A 174 -3.22 0.88 2.01
C LEU A 174 -3.86 1.25 3.35
N ALA A 175 -5.19 1.36 3.40
CA ALA A 175 -5.90 1.64 4.63
C ALA A 175 -5.67 0.55 5.69
N GLU A 176 -5.73 -0.72 5.26
CA GLU A 176 -5.48 -1.88 6.11
C GLU A 176 -4.06 -1.88 6.68
N TYR A 177 -3.06 -1.65 5.82
CA TYR A 177 -1.66 -1.67 6.24
C TYR A 177 -1.31 -0.50 7.16
N ILE A 178 -1.83 0.71 6.89
CA ILE A 178 -1.63 1.87 7.78
C ILE A 178 -2.19 1.55 9.17
N TYR A 179 -3.38 0.96 9.25
CA TYR A 179 -3.99 0.66 10.54
C TYR A 179 -3.27 -0.46 11.30
N SER A 180 -2.80 -1.51 10.63
CA SER A 180 -2.19 -2.65 11.32
C SER A 180 -0.72 -2.41 11.69
N GLU A 181 0.03 -1.68 10.87
CA GLU A 181 1.49 -1.58 11.00
C GLU A 181 1.99 -0.21 11.47
N SER A 182 1.15 0.82 11.53
CA SER A 182 1.60 2.13 12.03
C SER A 182 1.66 2.13 13.56
N PRO A 183 2.77 2.59 14.18
CA PRO A 183 2.87 2.68 15.64
C PRO A 183 1.84 3.65 16.24
N GLU A 184 1.53 4.73 15.51
CA GLU A 184 0.45 5.67 15.84
C GLU A 184 -0.53 5.69 14.66
N THR A 185 -1.71 5.11 14.86
CA THR A 185 -2.69 4.98 13.78
C THR A 185 -3.42 6.29 13.54
N ASP A 186 -3.11 6.94 12.42
CA ASP A 186 -3.86 8.11 11.95
C ASP A 186 -5.17 7.67 11.30
N MET A 187 -6.23 7.65 12.11
CA MET A 187 -7.54 7.20 11.67
C MET A 187 -8.17 8.10 10.59
N THR A 188 -7.72 9.36 10.46
CA THR A 188 -8.14 10.24 9.37
C THR A 188 -7.61 9.74 8.04
N LYS A 189 -6.33 9.36 7.97
CA LYS A 189 -5.74 8.77 6.76
C LYS A 189 -6.39 7.43 6.42
N VAL A 190 -6.59 6.56 7.42
CA VAL A 190 -7.22 5.25 7.22
C VAL A 190 -8.64 5.41 6.64
N SER A 191 -9.49 6.24 7.26
CA SER A 191 -10.84 6.53 6.72
C SER A 191 -10.78 7.10 5.29
N SER A 192 -9.82 7.98 5.00
CA SER A 192 -9.71 8.58 3.67
C SER A 192 -9.42 7.57 2.56
N HIS A 193 -8.68 6.51 2.86
CA HIS A 193 -8.40 5.45 1.91
C HIS A 193 -9.58 4.46 1.85
N PHE A 194 -10.15 4.03 2.97
CA PHE A 194 -11.32 3.12 2.95
C PHE A 194 -12.51 3.69 2.17
N VAL A 195 -12.82 4.97 2.34
CA VAL A 195 -13.94 5.62 1.63
C VAL A 195 -13.73 5.67 0.11
N ARG A 196 -12.47 5.62 -0.36
CA ARG A 196 -12.12 5.51 -1.78
C ARG A 196 -11.99 4.04 -2.23
N GLY A 197 -12.08 3.12 -1.29
CA GLY A 197 -12.09 1.68 -1.52
C GLY A 197 -13.49 1.15 -1.86
N ASN A 198 -13.58 -0.16 -2.02
CA ASN A 198 -14.81 -0.87 -2.37
C ASN A 198 -15.23 -1.91 -1.31
N ASP A 199 -14.69 -1.80 -0.09
CA ASP A 199 -14.93 -2.75 1.00
C ASP A 199 -15.41 -2.03 2.29
N PRO A 200 -16.68 -1.56 2.31
CA PRO A 200 -17.27 -0.93 3.49
C PRO A 200 -17.35 -1.90 4.68
N LYS A 201 -17.43 -3.21 4.41
CA LYS A 201 -17.46 -4.25 5.44
C LYS A 201 -16.15 -4.30 6.22
N LYS A 202 -15.02 -4.31 5.52
CA LYS A 202 -13.71 -4.24 6.15
C LYS A 202 -13.51 -2.90 6.86
N PHE A 203 -13.99 -1.80 6.30
CA PHE A 203 -13.92 -0.50 7.00
C PHE A 203 -14.68 -0.55 8.33
N ALA A 204 -15.87 -1.13 8.36
CA ALA A 204 -16.64 -1.35 9.59
C ALA A 204 -15.84 -2.17 10.62
N SER A 205 -15.23 -3.29 10.21
CA SER A 205 -14.37 -4.10 11.09
C SER A 205 -13.22 -3.33 11.70
N MET A 206 -12.63 -2.43 10.93
CA MET A 206 -11.51 -1.61 11.41
C MET A 206 -11.96 -0.56 12.41
N LEU A 207 -13.12 0.07 12.19
CA LEU A 207 -13.72 0.98 13.16
C LEU A 207 -14.11 0.26 14.45
N VAL A 208 -14.74 -0.92 14.38
CA VAL A 208 -15.10 -1.72 15.56
C VAL A 208 -13.85 -2.11 16.35
N ASN A 209 -12.78 -2.55 15.67
CA ASN A 209 -11.51 -2.85 16.32
C ASN A 209 -10.86 -1.60 16.94
N PHE A 210 -11.00 -0.44 16.29
CA PHE A 210 -10.46 0.83 16.78
C PHE A 210 -11.16 1.27 18.07
N MET A 211 -12.49 1.08 18.16
CA MET A 211 -13.28 1.41 19.36
C MET A 211 -12.74 0.77 20.64
N SER A 212 -12.17 -0.44 20.56
CA SER A 212 -11.58 -1.12 21.73
C SER A 212 -10.18 -0.64 22.12
N LYS A 213 -9.54 0.18 21.29
CA LYS A 213 -8.13 0.58 21.42
C LYS A 213 -7.94 2.09 21.59
N CYS A 214 -8.93 2.89 21.22
CA CYS A 214 -8.84 4.35 21.22
C CYS A 214 -9.12 4.95 22.59
N TYR A 215 -8.79 6.23 22.76
CA TYR A 215 -9.18 6.97 23.95
C TYR A 215 -10.70 7.27 23.92
N PRO A 216 -11.35 7.46 25.09
CA PRO A 216 -12.77 7.82 25.13
C PRO A 216 -13.07 9.09 24.31
N GLY A 217 -14.06 9.03 23.41
CA GLY A 217 -14.46 10.14 22.55
C GLY A 217 -13.72 10.23 21.20
N GLU A 218 -12.79 9.32 20.91
CA GLU A 218 -12.19 9.21 19.58
C GLU A 218 -13.00 8.30 18.64
N ASP A 219 -13.71 7.34 19.22
CA ASP A 219 -14.53 6.34 18.55
C ASP A 219 -15.70 6.96 17.79
N ASP A 220 -16.49 7.81 18.45
CA ASP A 220 -17.64 8.46 17.81
C ASP A 220 -17.23 9.38 16.65
N THR A 221 -16.12 10.10 16.82
CA THR A 221 -15.53 10.96 15.82
C THR A 221 -15.00 10.14 14.63
N ALA A 222 -14.42 8.97 14.87
CA ALA A 222 -13.97 8.07 13.81
C ALA A 222 -15.12 7.53 12.96
N ILE A 223 -16.22 7.14 13.61
CA ILE A 223 -17.44 6.67 12.94
C ILE A 223 -18.06 7.80 12.12
N ALA A 224 -18.28 8.97 12.75
CA ALA A 224 -18.86 10.13 12.08
C ALA A 224 -18.04 10.57 10.88
N ARG A 225 -16.70 10.56 10.99
CA ARG A 225 -15.80 10.85 9.87
C ARG A 225 -16.04 9.90 8.70
N GLY A 226 -16.07 8.59 8.95
CA GLY A 226 -16.30 7.60 7.89
C GLY A 226 -17.60 7.86 7.13
N VAL A 227 -18.69 8.06 7.86
CA VAL A 227 -20.02 8.33 7.27
C VAL A 227 -20.03 9.65 6.50
N LEU A 228 -19.57 10.75 7.11
CA LEU A 228 -19.59 12.06 6.48
C LEU A 228 -18.69 12.12 5.24
N MET A 229 -17.57 11.38 5.23
CA MET A 229 -16.71 11.28 4.06
C MET A 229 -17.40 10.55 2.90
N TYR A 230 -18.11 9.45 3.13
CA TYR A 230 -18.93 8.82 2.08
C TYR A 230 -20.02 9.78 1.55
N LEU A 231 -20.74 10.45 2.45
CA LEU A 231 -21.77 11.42 2.07
C LEU A 231 -21.20 12.59 1.25
N SER A 232 -20.01 13.08 1.59
CA SER A 232 -19.33 14.15 0.83
C SER A 232 -18.98 13.74 -0.61
N GLN A 233 -18.90 12.43 -0.88
CA GLN A 233 -18.68 11.88 -2.22
C GLN A 233 -19.98 11.51 -2.94
N GLY A 234 -21.14 11.78 -2.33
CA GLY A 234 -22.45 11.36 -2.82
C GLY A 234 -22.70 9.85 -2.69
N ASN A 235 -21.88 9.13 -1.92
CA ASN A 235 -21.97 7.69 -1.77
C ASN A 235 -22.85 7.32 -0.55
N LEU A 236 -24.16 7.54 -0.69
CA LEU A 236 -25.13 7.23 0.36
C LEU A 236 -25.25 5.73 0.63
N ARG A 237 -25.09 4.91 -0.41
CA ARG A 237 -25.13 3.44 -0.32
C ARG A 237 -24.08 2.92 0.66
N ASP A 238 -22.81 3.27 0.46
CA ASP A 238 -21.74 2.73 1.30
C ASP A 238 -21.71 3.39 2.69
N ALA A 239 -22.23 4.61 2.83
CA ALA A 239 -22.46 5.23 4.13
C ALA A 239 -23.47 4.41 4.98
N ASN A 240 -24.57 3.98 4.38
CA ASN A 240 -25.56 3.11 5.03
C ASN A 240 -24.97 1.72 5.32
N LEU A 241 -24.30 1.09 4.33
CA LEU A 241 -23.65 -0.22 4.52
C LEU A 241 -22.61 -0.21 5.64
N LEU A 242 -21.83 0.87 5.77
CA LEU A 242 -20.86 1.03 6.86
C LEU A 242 -21.55 0.93 8.22
N MET A 243 -22.64 1.67 8.42
CA MET A 243 -23.37 1.68 9.69
C MET A 243 -24.07 0.34 9.98
N ASP A 244 -24.65 -0.28 8.95
CA ASP A 244 -25.31 -1.59 9.08
C ASP A 244 -24.32 -2.68 9.47
N GLU A 245 -23.17 -2.76 8.78
CA GLU A 245 -22.16 -3.75 9.11
C GLU A 245 -21.56 -3.50 10.50
N MET A 246 -21.27 -2.24 10.87
CA MET A 246 -20.82 -1.93 12.23
C MET A 246 -21.83 -2.40 13.28
N LYS A 247 -23.13 -2.19 13.04
CA LYS A 247 -24.20 -2.65 13.93
C LYS A 247 -24.24 -4.16 14.06
N GLU A 248 -24.06 -4.90 12.96
CA GLU A 248 -23.99 -6.37 12.98
C GLU A 248 -22.78 -6.87 13.76
N GLN A 249 -21.61 -6.28 13.54
CA GLN A 249 -20.38 -6.67 14.21
C GLN A 249 -20.40 -6.32 15.70
N LEU A 250 -20.90 -5.15 16.09
CA LEU A 250 -21.05 -4.77 17.50
C LEU A 250 -21.98 -5.73 18.26
N LYS A 251 -23.09 -6.15 17.66
CA LYS A 251 -23.97 -7.18 18.23
C LYS A 251 -23.23 -8.49 18.48
N SER A 252 -22.40 -8.93 17.53
CA SER A 252 -21.65 -10.19 17.66
C SER A 252 -20.65 -10.19 18.82
N VAL A 253 -20.14 -9.01 19.19
CA VAL A 253 -19.21 -8.83 20.32
C VAL A 253 -19.92 -8.35 21.60
N ASN A 254 -21.26 -8.37 21.64
CA ASN A 254 -22.09 -7.86 22.74
C ASN A 254 -21.74 -6.42 23.16
N SER A 255 -21.42 -5.57 22.18
CA SER A 255 -21.16 -4.15 22.36
C SER A 255 -22.22 -3.32 21.65
N ASP A 256 -22.27 -2.03 21.99
CA ASP A 256 -23.17 -1.05 21.38
C ASP A 256 -22.36 0.10 20.78
N PHE A 257 -23.01 0.90 19.95
CA PHE A 257 -22.44 2.18 19.54
C PHE A 257 -22.22 3.11 20.75
N PRO A 258 -21.24 4.03 20.67
CA PRO A 258 -21.05 5.06 21.68
C PRO A 258 -22.33 5.88 21.85
N LYS A 259 -22.77 6.07 23.09
CA LYS A 259 -23.98 6.84 23.42
C LYS A 259 -23.65 8.34 23.46
N THR A 260 -23.38 8.92 22.29
CA THR A 260 -23.04 10.33 22.14
C THR A 260 -23.99 11.05 21.19
N ASP A 261 -24.15 12.36 21.37
CA ASP A 261 -25.00 13.21 20.52
C ASP A 261 -24.54 13.15 19.05
N LEU A 262 -23.24 12.99 18.81
CA LEU A 262 -22.66 12.88 17.48
C LEU A 262 -23.13 11.60 16.77
N ILE A 263 -23.06 10.44 17.44
CA ILE A 263 -23.58 9.19 16.88
C ILE A 263 -25.09 9.29 16.64
N GLN A 264 -25.82 9.87 17.59
CA GLN A 264 -27.26 10.04 17.46
C GLN A 264 -27.62 10.92 16.25
N PHE A 265 -26.86 12.00 16.03
CA PHE A 265 -26.99 12.84 14.85
C PHE A 265 -26.72 12.07 13.55
N ILE A 266 -25.64 11.28 13.49
CA ILE A 266 -25.31 10.46 12.32
C ILE A 266 -26.42 9.44 12.01
N MET A 267 -26.99 8.80 13.03
CA MET A 267 -28.10 7.85 12.87
C MET A 267 -29.37 8.50 12.30
N TYR A 268 -29.63 9.79 12.60
CA TYR A 268 -30.77 10.52 12.02
C TYR A 268 -30.47 11.13 10.65
N LEU A 269 -29.20 11.46 10.37
CA LEU A 269 -28.77 12.06 9.11
C LEU A 269 -29.03 11.14 7.91
N LEU A 270 -28.65 9.86 8.03
CA LEU A 270 -28.73 8.89 6.93
C LEU A 270 -30.17 8.68 6.41
N PRO A 271 -31.17 8.36 7.26
CA PRO A 271 -32.56 8.24 6.80
C PRO A 271 -33.14 9.52 6.20
N THR A 272 -32.71 10.69 6.69
CA THR A 272 -33.16 11.99 6.16
C THR A 272 -32.66 12.21 4.73
N TYR A 273 -31.46 11.73 4.41
CA TYR A 273 -30.89 11.82 3.07
C TYR A 273 -31.60 10.89 2.08
N ASP A 274 -31.93 9.66 2.51
CA ASP A 274 -32.71 8.70 1.71
C ASP A 274 -34.09 9.27 1.33
N GLN A 275 -34.78 9.93 2.27
CA GLN A 275 -36.08 10.56 2.00
C GLN A 275 -36.00 11.73 1.01
N ARG A 276 -34.91 12.52 1.02
CA ARG A 276 -34.74 13.64 0.10
C ARG A 276 -34.39 13.20 -1.33
N GLN A 277 -33.64 12.11 -1.51
CA GLN A 277 -33.41 11.55 -2.84
C GLN A 277 -34.72 11.10 -3.51
N ILE A 278 -35.65 10.53 -2.75
CA ILE A 278 -36.97 10.14 -3.25
C ILE A 278 -37.77 11.37 -3.72
N LEU A 279 -37.70 12.49 -2.99
CA LEU A 279 -38.43 13.72 -3.32
C LEU A 279 -37.88 14.48 -4.54
N LEU A 280 -36.62 14.24 -4.94
CA LEU A 280 -36.01 14.86 -6.14
C LEU A 280 -36.26 14.07 -7.43
N LEU A 281 -36.89 12.89 -7.33
CA LEU A 281 -37.26 12.02 -8.45
C LEU A 281 -38.74 12.19 -8.88
N PHE A 282 -39.45 13.14 -8.29
CA PHE A 282 -40.81 13.58 -8.65
C PHE A 282 -40.81 15.08 -8.96
#